data_AF-A0A2S2PL42-F1
#
_entry.id   AF-A0A2S2PL42-F1
#
_cell.length_a   1.000
_cell.length_b   1.000
_cell.length_c   1.000
_cell.angle_alpha   90.00
_cell.angle_beta   90.00
_cell.angle_gamma   90.00
#
_symmetry.space_group_name_H-M   'P 1'
#
loop_
_entity.id
_entity.type
_entity.pdbx_description
1 polymer ?
#
loop_
_entity_poly.entity_id
_entity_poly.type
_entity_poly.pdbx_seq_one_letter_code
_entity_poly.pdbx_strand_id
1 'polypeptide(L)'
;MTAFEPEALGNLLEGMEFHKFYFDHESVLTVLGKNRGINTTVLNPTVHLLGDDAACIAYIILVQYIDKQGVPRSHQYEETRVWHRRDNKWQNVHSHRSASVASTSSAFSPSAINK
;
A
#
# COMPACT_ATOMS: atom_id res chain seq x y z
N MET A 1 -5.53 -0.55 14.95
CA MET A 1 -5.69 -1.00 13.55
C MET A 1 -4.84 -2.24 13.39
N THR A 2 -5.34 -3.25 12.68
CA THR A 2 -4.51 -4.40 12.27
C THR A 2 -4.22 -4.32 10.77
N ALA A 3 -3.10 -4.87 10.31
CA ALA A 3 -2.77 -4.82 8.89
C ALA A 3 -2.01 -6.05 8.36
N PHE A 4 -2.32 -6.45 7.12
CA PHE A 4 -1.43 -7.24 6.27
C PHE A 4 -0.99 -6.38 5.11
N GLU A 5 0.32 -6.28 4.89
CA GLU A 5 0.89 -5.56 3.76
C GLU A 5 2.21 -6.20 3.34
N PRO A 6 2.70 -5.98 2.08
CA PRO A 6 3.93 -6.59 1.61
C PRO A 6 5.13 -6.36 2.53
N GLU A 7 5.20 -5.18 3.14
CA GLU A 7 6.23 -4.75 4.08
C GLU A 7 6.20 -5.52 5.41
N ALA A 8 5.06 -6.10 5.78
CA ALA A 8 4.90 -6.92 6.98
C ALA A 8 5.42 -8.37 6.80
N LEU A 9 5.86 -8.73 5.59
CA LEU A 9 6.48 -10.03 5.27
C LEU A 9 5.62 -11.24 5.72
N GLY A 10 4.31 -11.14 5.54
CA GLY A 10 3.36 -12.19 5.90
C GLY A 10 2.90 -12.20 7.36
N ASN A 11 3.32 -11.23 8.18
CA ASN A 11 2.89 -11.10 9.57
C ASN A 11 1.70 -10.15 9.70
N LEU A 12 0.83 -10.41 10.68
CA LEU A 12 -0.22 -9.48 11.07
C LEU A 12 0.40 -8.37 11.93
N LEU A 13 0.28 -7.14 11.48
CA LEU A 13 0.66 -5.96 12.25
C LEU A 13 -0.49 -5.54 13.16
N GLU A 14 -0.16 -5.03 14.34
CA GLU A 14 -1.11 -4.41 15.25
C GLU A 14 -0.63 -3.01 15.68
N GLY A 15 -1.56 -2.06 15.76
CA GLY A 15 -1.25 -0.68 16.13
C GLY A 15 -0.75 0.17 14.95
N MET A 16 -0.15 1.32 15.27
CA MET A 16 0.28 2.33 14.29
C MET A 16 1.80 2.50 14.21
N GLU A 17 2.56 1.90 15.12
CA GLU A 17 4.00 2.14 15.24
C GLU A 17 4.78 1.71 13.99
N PHE A 18 4.44 0.55 13.42
CA PHE A 18 5.04 0.07 12.17
C PHE A 18 4.85 1.07 11.02
N HIS A 19 3.63 1.57 10.82
CA HIS A 19 3.33 2.54 9.77
C HIS A 19 3.98 3.90 10.04
N LYS A 20 4.04 4.33 11.31
CA LYS A 20 4.65 5.61 11.73
C LYS A 20 6.11 5.73 11.27
N PHE A 21 6.85 4.61 11.26
CA PHE A 21 8.21 4.57 10.73
C PHE A 21 8.30 5.18 9.32
N TYR A 22 7.40 4.84 8.41
CA TYR A 22 7.43 5.35 7.04
C TYR A 22 7.11 6.86 6.97
N PHE A 23 6.18 7.37 7.79
CA PHE A 23 5.88 8.79 7.87
C PHE A 23 7.05 9.61 8.39
N ASP A 24 7.71 9.14 9.45
CA ASP A 24 8.84 9.84 10.06
C ASP A 24 10.01 9.98 9.06
N HIS A 25 10.20 8.97 8.20
CA HIS A 25 11.29 8.89 7.24
C HIS A 25 10.92 9.38 5.82
N GLU A 26 9.65 9.63 5.51
CA GLU A 26 9.19 10.22 4.25
C GLU A 26 9.73 11.65 4.05
N SER A 27 9.92 12.37 5.16
CA SER A 27 10.55 13.70 5.20
C SER A 27 11.97 13.70 4.62
N VAL A 28 12.75 12.63 4.83
CA VAL A 28 14.12 12.48 4.31
C VAL A 28 14.11 12.28 2.78
N LEU A 29 13.13 11.55 2.25
CA LEU A 29 12.99 11.32 0.80
C LEU A 29 12.47 12.57 0.07
N THR A 30 11.63 13.36 0.73
CA THR A 30 11.08 14.61 0.21
C THR A 30 12.12 15.73 0.19
N VAL A 31 12.95 15.86 1.25
CA VAL A 31 14.06 16.84 1.33
C VAL A 31 15.13 16.58 0.26
N LEU A 32 15.32 15.33 -0.17
CA LEU A 32 16.25 14.96 -1.26
C LEU A 32 15.68 15.20 -2.67
N GLY A 33 14.50 15.81 -2.81
CA GLY A 33 13.91 16.15 -4.11
C GLY A 33 13.49 14.95 -4.96
N LYS A 34 13.39 13.76 -4.35
CA LYS A 34 13.10 12.49 -5.04
C LYS A 34 11.60 12.22 -5.27
N ASN A 35 10.73 13.08 -4.76
CA ASN A 35 9.27 12.92 -4.85
C ASN A 35 8.66 13.52 -6.13
N ARG A 36 9.42 13.55 -7.24
CA ARG A 36 8.96 14.12 -8.52
C ARG A 36 8.13 13.07 -9.28
N GLY A 37 6.81 13.17 -9.14
CA GLY A 37 5.86 12.55 -10.07
C GLY A 37 5.24 11.22 -9.62
N ILE A 38 4.89 11.08 -8.33
CA ILE A 38 4.01 9.99 -7.90
C ILE A 38 2.56 10.37 -8.19
N ASN A 39 1.86 9.55 -8.97
CA ASN A 39 0.42 9.67 -9.23
C ASN A 39 -0.28 8.39 -8.75
N THR A 40 -1.30 8.53 -7.91
CA THR A 40 -2.04 7.40 -7.34
C THR A 40 -3.48 7.43 -7.83
N THR A 41 -3.95 6.33 -8.43
CA THR A 41 -5.32 6.18 -8.92
C THR A 41 -6.00 5.00 -8.23
N VAL A 42 -7.23 5.20 -7.76
CA VAL A 42 -8.09 4.14 -7.23
C VAL A 42 -9.01 3.64 -8.35
N LEU A 43 -8.98 2.33 -8.60
CA LEU A 43 -9.78 1.67 -9.63
C LEU A 43 -10.84 0.77 -9.00
N ASN A 44 -12.02 0.78 -9.59
CA ASN A 44 -13.15 -0.11 -9.29
C ASN A 44 -13.49 -0.24 -7.78
N PRO A 45 -13.67 0.88 -7.04
CA PRO A 45 -14.00 0.80 -5.62
C PRO A 45 -15.36 0.16 -5.41
N THR A 46 -15.40 -0.90 -4.61
CA THR A 46 -16.62 -1.62 -4.22
C THR A 46 -16.78 -1.53 -2.71
N VAL A 47 -17.92 -1.03 -2.25
CA VAL A 47 -18.24 -0.87 -0.83
C VAL A 47 -19.37 -1.83 -0.46
N HIS A 48 -19.17 -2.57 0.63
CA HIS A 48 -20.19 -3.37 1.30
C HIS A 48 -20.44 -2.82 2.70
N LEU A 49 -21.69 -2.46 2.99
CA LEU A 49 -22.11 -2.15 4.36
C LEU A 49 -22.29 -3.46 5.14
N LEU A 50 -21.83 -3.46 6.39
CA LEU A 50 -21.86 -4.59 7.31
C LEU A 50 -22.62 -4.17 8.56
N GLY A 51 -23.95 -4.07 8.45
CA GLY A 51 -24.79 -3.46 9.48
C GLY A 51 -24.69 -1.93 9.48
N ASP A 52 -25.01 -1.31 10.62
CA ASP A 52 -25.17 0.15 10.72
C ASP A 52 -23.84 0.91 10.91
N ASP A 53 -22.85 0.26 11.50
CA ASP A 53 -21.61 0.89 11.97
C ASP A 53 -20.34 0.27 11.39
N ALA A 54 -20.45 -0.65 10.44
CA ALA A 54 -19.27 -1.20 9.76
C ALA A 54 -19.43 -1.20 8.24
N ALA A 55 -18.30 -1.06 7.56
CA ALA A 55 -18.22 -1.14 6.11
C ALA A 55 -16.91 -1.81 5.70
N CYS A 56 -16.95 -2.58 4.62
CA CYS A 56 -15.78 -3.09 3.94
C CYS A 56 -15.68 -2.40 2.58
N ILE A 57 -14.50 -1.95 2.20
CA ILE A 57 -14.22 -1.45 0.85
C ILE A 57 -13.07 -2.26 0.25
N ALA A 58 -13.22 -2.68 -1.00
CA ALA A 58 -12.17 -3.31 -1.78
C ALA A 58 -11.95 -2.53 -3.09
N TYR A 59 -10.70 -2.35 -3.48
CA TYR A 59 -10.32 -1.61 -4.68
C TYR A 59 -8.93 -2.02 -5.15
N ILE A 60 -8.58 -1.57 -6.36
CA ILE A 60 -7.22 -1.65 -6.88
C ILE A 60 -6.58 -0.26 -6.75
N ILE A 61 -5.34 -0.21 -6.27
CA ILE A 61 -4.51 0.99 -6.29
C ILE A 61 -3.50 0.86 -7.42
N LEU A 62 -3.46 1.85 -8.31
CA LEU A 62 -2.41 2.00 -9.31
C LEU A 62 -1.53 3.20 -8.95
N VAL A 63 -0.26 2.93 -8.65
CA VAL A 63 0.75 3.95 -8.34
C VAL A 63 1.70 4.10 -9.51
N GLN A 64 1.74 5.27 -10.11
CA GLN A 64 2.67 5.61 -11.19
C GLN A 64 3.76 6.52 -10.63
N TYR A 65 5.01 6.30 -11.03
CA TYR A 65 6.13 7.12 -10.59
C TYR A 65 7.24 7.16 -11.62
N ILE A 66 8.12 8.16 -11.53
CA ILE A 66 9.36 8.21 -12.31
C ILE A 66 10.48 7.58 -11.50
N ASP A 67 11.13 6.55 -12.02
CA ASP A 67 12.25 5.90 -11.34
C ASP A 67 13.54 6.75 -11.38
N LYS A 68 14.62 6.26 -10.75
CA LYS A 68 15.89 7.00 -10.66
C LYS A 68 16.55 7.22 -12.03
N GLN A 69 16.16 6.45 -13.05
CA GLN A 69 16.65 6.56 -14.42
C GLN A 69 15.77 7.50 -15.27
N GLY A 70 14.73 8.11 -14.69
CA GLY A 70 13.80 8.97 -15.41
C GLY A 70 12.74 8.20 -16.18
N VAL A 71 12.60 6.88 -15.95
CA VAL A 71 11.66 6.03 -16.68
C VAL A 71 10.32 5.96 -15.92
N PRO A 72 9.17 6.20 -16.57
CA PRO A 72 7.87 5.97 -15.96
C PRO A 72 7.65 4.50 -15.61
N ARG A 73 7.22 4.23 -14.37
CA ARG A 73 6.87 2.92 -13.84
C ARG A 73 5.44 2.93 -13.29
N SER A 74 4.85 1.75 -13.16
CA SER A 74 3.54 1.57 -12.54
C SER A 74 3.56 0.34 -11.64
N HIS A 75 3.03 0.48 -10.44
CA HIS A 75 2.81 -0.57 -9.46
C HIS A 75 1.31 -0.72 -9.20
N GLN A 76 0.85 -1.96 -9.10
CA GLN A 76 -0.53 -2.26 -8.76
C GLN A 76 -0.56 -2.96 -7.40
N TYR A 77 -1.56 -2.59 -6.59
CA TYR A 77 -1.90 -3.28 -5.36
C TYR A 77 -3.40 -3.57 -5.34
N GLU A 78 -3.79 -4.72 -4.79
CA GLU A 78 -5.16 -4.99 -4.39
C GLU A 78 -5.30 -4.62 -2.92
N GLU A 79 -6.28 -3.81 -2.55
CA GLU A 79 -6.45 -3.34 -1.18
C GLU A 79 -7.88 -3.56 -0.67
N THR A 80 -7.99 -4.12 0.53
CA THR A 80 -9.23 -4.24 1.28
C THR A 80 -9.11 -3.50 2.60
N ARG A 81 -10.07 -2.64 2.91
CA ARG A 81 -10.14 -1.92 4.18
C ARG A 81 -11.46 -2.18 4.89
N VAL A 82 -11.37 -2.49 6.17
CA VAL A 82 -12.53 -2.54 7.06
C VAL A 82 -12.59 -1.26 7.88
N TRP A 83 -13.75 -0.64 7.87
CA TRP A 83 -14.06 0.58 8.57
C TRP A 83 -15.11 0.31 9.62
N HIS A 84 -14.95 0.94 10.78
CA HIS A 84 -15.94 0.94 11.85
C HIS A 84 -16.24 2.37 12.25
N ARG A 85 -17.53 2.69 12.42
CA ARG A 85 -17.99 4.00 12.86
C ARG A 85 -18.03 4.01 14.39
N ARG A 86 -17.30 4.93 15.01
CA ARG A 86 -17.32 5.18 16.47
C ARG A 86 -17.53 6.66 16.69
N ASP A 87 -18.46 7.03 17.54
CA ASP A 87 -18.79 8.44 17.82
C ASP A 87 -19.03 9.25 16.52
N ASN A 88 -19.79 8.66 15.58
CA ASN A 88 -20.07 9.20 14.25
C ASN A 88 -18.85 9.45 13.35
N LYS A 89 -17.68 8.85 13.66
CA LYS A 89 -16.46 8.93 12.85
C LYS A 89 -16.08 7.56 12.32
N TRP A 90 -15.91 7.47 11.00
CA TRP A 90 -15.37 6.28 10.36
C TRP A 90 -13.88 6.17 10.63
N GLN A 91 -13.47 5.04 11.18
CA GLN A 91 -12.07 4.73 11.46
C GLN A 91 -11.70 3.43 10.76
N ASN A 92 -10.55 3.42 10.10
CA ASN A 92 -10.02 2.18 9.55
C ASN A 92 -9.56 1.29 10.71
N VAL A 93 -10.17 0.12 10.82
CA VAL A 93 -9.85 -0.85 11.88
C VAL A 93 -8.95 -1.97 11.36
N HIS A 94 -9.03 -2.27 10.07
CA HIS A 94 -8.19 -3.25 9.38
C HIS A 94 -7.87 -2.82 7.94
N SER A 95 -6.66 -3.13 7.49
CA SER A 95 -6.25 -2.99 6.09
C SER A 95 -5.52 -4.25 5.62
N HIS A 96 -5.77 -4.70 4.40
CA HIS A 96 -5.01 -5.75 3.75
C HIS A 96 -4.62 -5.26 2.37
N ARG A 97 -3.31 -5.18 2.11
CA ARG A 97 -2.73 -4.89 0.80
C ARG A 97 -1.96 -6.09 0.29
N SER A 98 -2.26 -6.52 -0.94
CA SER A 98 -1.45 -7.47 -1.69
C SER A 98 -0.87 -6.82 -2.94
N ALA A 99 0.18 -7.43 -3.48
CA ALA A 99 0.73 -7.09 -4.78
C ALA A 99 0.64 -8.32 -5.68
N SER A 100 0.14 -8.13 -6.90
CA SER A 100 0.12 -9.21 -7.90
C SER A 100 1.53 -9.73 -8.18
N VAL A 101 1.67 -11.04 -8.33
CA VAL A 101 2.96 -11.72 -8.57
C VAL A 101 3.69 -11.21 -9.82
N ALA A 102 2.95 -10.67 -10.79
CA ALA A 102 3.49 -10.03 -11.99
C ALA A 102 4.19 -8.69 -11.70
N SER A 103 3.84 -8.02 -10.59
CA SER A 103 4.49 -6.79 -10.12
C SER A 103 5.75 -7.04 -9.30
N THR A 104 5.93 -8.26 -8.79
CA THR A 104 7.11 -8.66 -7.99
C THR A 104 8.24 -9.28 -8.83
N SER A 105 8.04 -9.49 -10.14
CA SER A 105 8.97 -10.25 -10.99
C SER A 105 10.25 -9.51 -11.39
N SER A 106 10.54 -8.32 -10.85
CA SER A 106 11.83 -7.64 -11.06
C SER A 106 12.88 -7.96 -10.00
N ALA A 107 12.55 -8.75 -8.97
CA ALA A 107 13.43 -9.01 -7.84
C ALA A 107 13.71 -10.51 -7.64
N PHE A 108 14.19 -11.20 -8.69
CA PHE A 108 15.19 -12.28 -8.61
C PHE A 108 15.40 -12.86 -10.02
N SER A 109 16.54 -12.58 -10.65
CA SER A 109 17.06 -13.41 -11.75
C SER A 109 18.32 -14.10 -11.22
N PRO A 110 18.29 -15.43 -10.92
CA PRO A 110 19.43 -16.12 -10.32
C PRO A 110 20.63 -16.34 -11.27
N SER A 111 20.66 -15.69 -12.44
CA SER A 111 21.60 -16.02 -13.52
C SER A 111 22.93 -15.25 -13.49
N ALA A 112 23.31 -14.61 -12.37
CA ALA A 112 24.60 -13.93 -12.22
C ALA A 112 25.46 -14.51 -11.08
N ILE A 113 25.56 -15.84 -10.99
CA ILE A 113 26.69 -16.50 -10.34
C ILE A 113 27.19 -17.57 -11.31
N ASN A 114 28.08 -17.16 -12.22
CA ASN A 114 29.08 -18.02 -12.83
C ASN A 114 30.06 -17.17 -13.67
N LYS A 115 31.12 -16.72 -13.00
CA LYS A 115 32.55 -16.86 -13.34
C LYS A 115 33.37 -15.84 -12.57
#